data_AF-A0A1W1YQ42-F1
#
_entry.id   AF-A0A1W1YQ42-F1
#
_cell.length_a   1.000
_cell.length_b   1.000
_cell.length_c   1.000
_cell.angle_alpha   90.00
_cell.angle_beta   90.00
_cell.angle_gamma   90.00
#
_symmetry.space_group_name_H-M   'P 1'
#
loop_
_entity.id
_entity.type
_entity.pdbx_description
1 polymer ?
#
loop_
_entity_poly.entity_id
_entity_poly.type
_entity_poly.pdbx_seq_one_letter_code
_entity_poly.pdbx_strand_id
1 'polypeptide(L)'
;MNKISFNVYRTILTLLLVLLSESLSFAQVKLASIFTDHMVLQQKTEAALWGWSKPNGNITVVPSWDKKKYSIKADAAGKWKLKISTPKAGGPYDISVSDGITLVLKDILIGEVWFCGGQSNMEMPMKGFKGQPVLGSNEAILKSANPQIRLYTVPRSSVTEKQDNSKASEWKTAAPETVANFSATAYYFGRLLNELLQVPVGLINDSYGGSSIEAWMSPEQLQPFTEIKIPVKTDTIKEVSRTPTTLYNGMLYPVIGSGIRGAIWYQGESNYERSDGYEALFPAMVKAWREGWGAGEFPFYYAQIAPYNYAQLPPYHKGGKYNSAFIRDAQRKSLAKIPVSGMAVLMDIGEENSIHPANKEKGGTRLAYLALGNTYGIKGFSYASPAYESMSIKDNAVVLKFQNAANGLTSFGKSLTLFEIAGADKKFFPAVAKISGSSITVSAEQVKNPVAVRYAFKDFVTGDLYGTDGLPVSSFRTDDWDN
;
A
#
# COMPACT_ATOMS: atom_id res chain seq x y z
N MET A 1 -33.35 48.22 58.77
CA MET A 1 -32.00 47.78 58.30
C MET A 1 -31.90 46.27 58.50
N ASN A 2 -31.23 45.50 57.63
CA ASN A 2 -31.01 44.03 57.68
C ASN A 2 -31.87 43.07 56.81
N LYS A 3 -32.40 43.48 55.65
CA LYS A 3 -32.86 42.52 54.62
C LYS A 3 -32.08 42.57 53.30
N ILE A 4 -31.44 43.70 53.00
CA ILE A 4 -30.70 43.88 51.74
C ILE A 4 -29.29 43.23 51.80
N SER A 5 -28.65 43.19 52.97
CA SER A 5 -27.32 42.57 53.10
C SER A 5 -27.35 41.05 52.91
N PHE A 6 -28.39 40.35 53.37
CA PHE A 6 -28.43 38.89 53.35
C PHE A 6 -28.51 38.29 51.93
N ASN A 7 -29.17 38.96 50.98
CA ASN A 7 -29.26 38.48 49.60
C ASN A 7 -27.96 38.69 48.82
N VAL A 8 -27.22 39.78 49.08
CA VAL A 8 -25.93 40.03 48.40
C VAL A 8 -24.88 39.00 48.82
N TYR A 9 -24.82 38.66 50.12
CA TYR A 9 -23.91 37.60 50.59
C TYR A 9 -24.29 36.22 50.04
N ARG A 10 -25.59 35.92 49.89
CA ARG A 10 -26.06 34.66 49.29
C ARG A 10 -25.69 34.56 47.81
N THR A 11 -25.84 35.64 47.05
CA THR A 11 -25.48 35.67 45.62
C THR A 11 -23.96 35.58 45.41
N ILE A 12 -23.15 36.23 46.27
CA ILE A 12 -21.68 36.12 46.23
C ILE A 12 -21.22 34.71 46.61
N LEU A 13 -21.82 34.08 47.64
CA LEU A 13 -21.47 32.71 48.03
C LEU A 13 -21.83 31.69 46.94
N THR A 14 -22.97 31.88 46.25
CA THR A 14 -23.38 31.02 45.14
C THR A 14 -22.48 31.23 43.91
N LEU A 15 -22.04 32.46 43.61
CA LEU A 15 -21.05 32.70 42.54
C LEU A 15 -19.68 32.09 42.88
N LEU A 16 -19.23 32.16 44.13
CA LEU A 16 -17.97 31.52 44.55
C LEU A 16 -18.05 29.99 44.51
N LEU A 17 -19.19 29.38 44.88
CA LEU A 17 -19.37 27.93 44.77
C LEU A 17 -19.47 27.44 43.32
N VAL A 18 -20.03 28.24 42.41
CA VAL A 18 -20.06 27.91 40.98
C VAL A 18 -18.67 28.05 40.34
N LEU A 19 -17.85 29.03 40.78
CA LEU A 19 -16.44 29.18 40.36
C LEU A 19 -15.50 28.12 40.96
N LEU A 20 -15.86 27.51 42.10
CA LEU A 20 -15.13 26.38 42.71
C LEU A 20 -15.58 25.00 42.19
N SER A 21 -16.59 24.97 41.33
CA SER A 21 -17.05 23.77 40.63
C SER A 21 -16.47 23.62 39.22
N GLU A 22 -15.30 24.20 38.96
CA GLU A 22 -14.42 23.68 37.91
C GLU A 22 -14.04 22.25 38.31
N SER A 23 -14.84 21.30 37.85
CA SER A 23 -14.51 19.89 37.90
C SER A 23 -13.11 19.75 37.30
N LEU A 24 -12.15 19.35 38.14
CA LEU A 24 -10.85 18.86 37.71
C LEU A 24 -11.10 17.64 36.83
N SER A 25 -11.42 17.86 35.56
CA SER A 25 -11.46 16.83 34.56
C SER A 25 -10.03 16.36 34.41
N PHE A 26 -9.70 15.23 35.04
CA PHE A 26 -8.49 14.49 34.73
C PHE A 26 -8.68 13.85 33.37
N ALA A 27 -8.54 14.64 32.30
CA ALA A 27 -8.38 14.08 30.97
C ALA A 27 -7.13 13.20 31.00
N GLN A 28 -7.34 11.90 30.95
CA GLN A 28 -6.30 10.87 30.84
C GLN A 28 -5.67 10.94 29.45
N VAL A 29 -4.38 10.67 29.37
CA VAL A 29 -3.69 10.51 28.09
C VAL A 29 -4.44 9.53 27.19
N LYS A 30 -4.73 9.96 25.96
CA LYS A 30 -5.37 9.15 24.92
C LYS A 30 -4.40 9.00 23.76
N LEU A 31 -4.05 7.77 23.41
CA LEU A 31 -3.21 7.50 22.25
C LEU A 31 -4.03 7.50 20.95
N ALA A 32 -3.34 7.72 19.83
CA ALA A 32 -3.92 7.42 18.51
C ALA A 32 -4.36 5.97 18.41
N SER A 33 -5.43 5.71 17.67
CA SER A 33 -6.12 4.41 17.61
C SER A 33 -5.26 3.27 17.08
N ILE A 34 -4.16 3.58 16.39
CA ILE A 34 -3.18 2.57 15.96
C ILE A 34 -2.33 2.03 17.11
N PHE A 35 -2.24 2.72 18.24
CA PHE A 35 -1.45 2.28 19.39
C PHE A 35 -2.34 1.53 20.38
N THR A 36 -2.32 0.21 20.29
CA THR A 36 -2.99 -0.71 21.21
C THR A 36 -1.99 -1.74 21.72
N ASP A 37 -2.44 -2.58 22.66
CA ASP A 37 -1.74 -3.81 23.01
C ASP A 37 -1.48 -4.68 21.77
N HIS A 38 -0.51 -5.59 21.86
CA HIS A 38 -0.11 -6.53 20.80
C HIS A 38 0.53 -5.89 19.56
N MET A 39 0.81 -4.58 19.54
CA MET A 39 1.39 -3.94 18.36
C MET A 39 2.86 -4.33 18.12
N VAL A 40 3.32 -4.06 16.89
CA VAL A 40 4.75 -4.12 16.53
C VAL A 40 5.23 -2.70 16.27
N LEU A 41 6.35 -2.31 16.87
CA LEU A 41 7.07 -1.10 16.49
C LEU A 41 8.27 -1.45 15.60
N GLN A 42 8.53 -0.60 14.61
CA GLN A 42 9.70 -0.75 13.74
C GLN A 42 10.99 -0.76 14.57
N GLN A 43 11.87 -1.72 14.32
CA GLN A 43 13.16 -1.87 14.99
C GLN A 43 14.20 -0.86 14.50
N LYS A 44 15.20 -0.59 15.35
CA LYS A 44 16.40 0.21 15.02
C LYS A 44 16.07 1.57 14.39
N THR A 45 15.08 2.27 14.95
CA THR A 45 14.66 3.58 14.48
C THR A 45 14.19 4.46 15.64
N GLU A 46 13.85 5.70 15.31
CA GLU A 46 13.16 6.63 16.21
C GLU A 46 11.65 6.57 15.92
N ALA A 47 10.97 5.63 16.57
CA ALA A 47 9.54 5.38 16.36
C ALA A 47 8.71 6.49 17.01
N ALA A 48 7.80 7.09 16.24
CA ALA A 48 6.92 8.12 16.76
C ALA A 48 5.72 7.50 17.50
N LEU A 49 5.41 8.05 18.67
CA LEU A 49 4.16 7.87 19.38
C LEU A 49 3.44 9.23 19.46
N TRP A 50 2.12 9.22 19.34
CA TRP A 50 1.32 10.43 19.42
C TRP A 50 -0.07 10.17 20.00
N GLY A 51 -0.69 11.27 20.43
CA GLY A 51 -2.01 11.23 21.02
C GLY A 51 -2.44 12.61 21.51
N TRP A 52 -3.35 12.58 22.47
CA TRP A 52 -3.94 13.74 23.11
C TRP A 52 -3.81 13.63 24.62
N SER A 53 -3.72 14.77 25.28
CA SER A 53 -3.77 14.92 26.74
C SER A 53 -4.38 16.30 27.04
N LYS A 54 -4.31 16.74 28.30
CA LYS A 54 -4.65 18.14 28.65
C LYS A 54 -3.81 19.12 27.82
N PRO A 55 -4.40 20.25 27.36
CA PRO A 55 -3.62 21.34 26.75
C PRO A 55 -2.45 21.73 27.65
N ASN A 56 -1.26 21.85 27.08
CA ASN A 56 -0.04 22.17 27.83
C ASN A 56 0.34 21.15 28.92
N GLY A 57 -0.26 19.96 28.94
CA GLY A 57 0.08 18.88 29.88
C GLY A 57 1.47 18.31 29.62
N ASN A 58 2.13 17.81 30.66
CA ASN A 58 3.41 17.10 30.53
C ASN A 58 3.14 15.61 30.37
N ILE A 59 3.59 15.02 29.26
CA ILE A 59 3.50 13.58 28.99
C ILE A 59 4.88 12.97 29.22
N THR A 60 4.90 11.82 29.87
CA THR A 60 6.06 10.96 30.00
C THR A 60 5.79 9.62 29.34
N VAL A 61 6.74 9.13 28.53
CA VAL A 61 6.75 7.79 27.96
C VAL A 61 7.97 7.03 28.46
N VAL A 62 7.76 5.80 28.94
CA VAL A 62 8.82 4.90 29.44
C VAL A 62 8.61 3.52 28.84
N PRO A 63 9.41 3.12 27.85
CA PRO A 63 9.40 1.75 27.35
C PRO A 63 10.20 0.81 28.27
N SER A 64 9.79 -0.46 28.38
CA SER A 64 10.39 -1.41 29.32
C SER A 64 11.76 -1.96 28.88
N TRP A 65 12.12 -1.85 27.59
CA TRP A 65 13.37 -2.40 27.05
C TRP A 65 14.63 -1.65 27.50
N ASP A 66 14.55 -0.34 27.73
CA ASP A 66 15.68 0.47 28.22
C ASP A 66 15.33 1.30 29.47
N LYS A 67 14.05 1.34 29.86
CA LYS A 67 13.52 2.15 30.97
C LYS A 67 13.85 3.65 30.85
N LYS A 68 14.20 4.12 29.65
CA LYS A 68 14.54 5.52 29.41
C LYS A 68 13.28 6.37 29.48
N LYS A 69 13.39 7.51 30.15
CA LYS A 69 12.29 8.47 30.27
C LYS A 69 12.31 9.45 29.10
N TYR A 70 11.25 9.45 28.29
CA TYR A 70 10.99 10.44 27.26
C TYR A 70 9.89 11.38 27.74
N SER A 71 10.06 12.69 27.58
CA SER A 71 9.07 13.67 28.03
C SER A 71 8.79 14.72 26.98
N ILE A 72 7.53 15.12 26.86
CA ILE A 72 7.10 16.20 25.98
C ILE A 72 5.91 16.94 26.58
N LYS A 73 5.71 18.19 26.16
CA LYS A 73 4.53 18.97 26.51
C LYS A 73 3.54 18.94 25.36
N ALA A 74 2.26 18.65 25.63
CA ALA A 74 1.21 18.79 24.64
C ALA A 74 1.05 20.24 24.20
N ASP A 75 0.61 20.44 22.96
CA ASP A 75 0.31 21.77 22.42
C ASP A 75 -0.97 22.37 23.03
N ALA A 76 -1.36 23.56 22.55
CA ALA A 76 -2.56 24.25 23.00
C ALA A 76 -3.87 23.52 22.67
N ALA A 77 -3.85 22.59 21.71
CA ALA A 77 -4.96 21.71 21.36
C ALA A 77 -4.89 20.36 22.10
N GLY A 78 -3.91 20.16 22.98
CA GLY A 78 -3.69 18.92 23.71
C GLY A 78 -2.98 17.83 22.91
N LYS A 79 -2.59 18.08 21.66
CA LYS A 79 -1.88 17.10 20.81
C LYS A 79 -0.42 17.00 21.21
N TRP A 80 0.13 15.80 21.13
CA TRP A 80 1.55 15.56 21.34
C TRP A 80 2.05 14.48 20.39
N LYS A 81 3.31 14.59 19.97
CA LYS A 81 4.02 13.59 19.18
C LYS A 81 5.48 13.57 19.62
N LEU A 82 5.96 12.43 20.09
CA LEU A 82 7.35 12.24 20.50
C LEU A 82 7.94 11.02 19.81
N LYS A 83 9.26 10.98 19.69
CA LYS A 83 9.97 9.82 19.17
C LYS A 83 10.67 9.07 20.31
N ILE A 84 10.63 7.75 20.25
CA ILE A 84 11.37 6.85 21.13
C ILE A 84 12.33 5.99 20.32
N SER A 85 13.51 5.73 20.87
CA SER A 85 14.49 4.86 20.22
C SER A 85 14.08 3.40 20.41
N THR A 86 13.97 2.64 19.32
CA THR A 86 13.62 1.21 19.36
C THR A 86 14.87 0.34 19.21
N PRO A 87 14.98 -0.76 19.98
CA PRO A 87 16.13 -1.66 19.90
C PRO A 87 16.08 -2.50 18.62
N LYS A 88 17.00 -3.46 18.51
CA LYS A 88 16.84 -4.59 17.59
C LYS A 88 15.58 -5.40 17.92
N ALA A 89 15.12 -6.18 16.96
CA ALA A 89 13.95 -7.03 17.11
C ALA A 89 13.95 -7.89 18.40
N GLY A 90 12.76 -8.03 19.02
CA GLY A 90 12.57 -8.73 20.28
C GLY A 90 11.24 -8.40 20.96
N GLY A 91 11.12 -8.78 22.23
CA GLY A 91 9.90 -8.62 23.04
C GLY A 91 9.36 -9.97 23.55
N PRO A 92 8.19 -9.97 24.19
CA PRO A 92 7.32 -8.81 24.38
C PRO A 92 7.85 -7.80 25.39
N TYR A 93 7.51 -6.54 25.17
CA TYR A 93 7.78 -5.39 26.04
C TYR A 93 6.49 -4.68 26.41
N ASP A 94 6.60 -3.70 27.30
CA ASP A 94 5.50 -2.80 27.68
C ASP A 94 5.95 -1.34 27.46
N ILE A 95 4.98 -0.45 27.22
CA ILE A 95 5.22 1.00 27.15
C ILE A 95 4.27 1.70 28.10
N SER A 96 4.83 2.38 29.11
CA SER A 96 4.06 3.23 30.02
C SER A 96 3.97 4.65 29.47
N VAL A 97 2.77 5.21 29.40
CA VAL A 97 2.48 6.60 28.99
C VAL A 97 1.72 7.27 30.13
N SER A 98 2.17 8.43 30.60
CA SER A 98 1.58 9.10 31.77
C SER A 98 1.57 10.60 31.61
N ASP A 99 0.44 11.23 31.91
CA ASP A 99 0.27 12.68 32.12
C ASP A 99 -0.06 13.03 33.58
N GLY A 100 0.28 12.11 34.49
CA GLY A 100 -0.18 12.09 35.88
C GLY A 100 -1.03 10.85 36.17
N ILE A 101 -1.72 10.32 35.15
CA ILE A 101 -2.38 9.00 35.19
C ILE A 101 -1.68 8.08 34.18
N THR A 102 -1.25 6.91 34.64
CA THR A 102 -0.49 5.97 33.80
C THR A 102 -1.42 5.06 33.00
N LEU A 103 -1.22 5.04 31.69
CA LEU A 103 -1.70 4.03 30.74
C LEU A 103 -0.51 3.13 30.35
N VAL A 104 -0.73 1.82 30.25
CA VAL A 104 0.32 0.86 29.87
C VAL A 104 -0.15 0.10 28.63
N LEU A 105 0.62 0.19 27.55
CA LEU A 105 0.50 -0.71 26.40
C LEU A 105 1.30 -1.98 26.67
N LYS A 106 0.70 -3.14 26.44
CA LYS A 106 1.27 -4.46 26.74
C LYS A 106 1.49 -5.31 25.50
N ASP A 107 2.37 -6.30 25.62
CA ASP A 107 2.71 -7.26 24.54
C ASP A 107 3.23 -6.54 23.27
N ILE A 108 4.15 -5.62 23.45
CA ILE A 108 4.73 -4.84 22.37
C ILE A 108 5.94 -5.56 21.81
N LEU A 109 5.89 -5.90 20.53
CA LEU A 109 7.03 -6.48 19.82
C LEU A 109 7.81 -5.38 19.10
N ILE A 110 9.13 -5.57 18.99
CA ILE A 110 10.01 -4.77 18.15
C ILE A 110 10.39 -5.63 16.95
N GLY A 111 10.21 -5.13 15.73
CA GLY A 111 10.40 -5.93 14.52
C GLY A 111 10.30 -5.13 13.23
N GLU A 112 9.87 -5.77 12.14
CA GLU A 112 9.64 -5.11 10.86
C GLU A 112 8.16 -4.75 10.70
N VAL A 113 7.85 -3.50 10.39
CA VAL A 113 6.47 -3.03 10.21
C VAL A 113 6.28 -2.61 8.76
N TRP A 114 5.26 -3.16 8.10
CA TRP A 114 4.95 -2.86 6.72
C TRP A 114 3.55 -2.28 6.58
N PHE A 115 3.46 -1.19 5.83
CA PHE A 115 2.18 -0.62 5.41
C PHE A 115 1.68 -1.35 4.16
N CYS A 116 0.41 -1.76 4.15
CA CYS A 116 -0.20 -2.53 3.08
C CYS A 116 -1.43 -1.79 2.55
N GLY A 117 -1.25 -1.07 1.44
CA GLY A 117 -2.28 -0.20 0.88
C GLY A 117 -2.86 -0.68 -0.45
N GLY A 118 -4.04 -0.19 -0.80
CA GLY A 118 -4.57 -0.33 -2.15
C GLY A 118 -6.09 -0.52 -2.17
N GLN A 119 -6.56 -1.29 -3.15
CA GLN A 119 -7.97 -1.59 -3.32
C GLN A 119 -8.31 -3.05 -3.02
N SER A 120 -9.36 -3.60 -3.65
CA SER A 120 -9.94 -4.91 -3.34
C SER A 120 -8.95 -6.07 -3.45
N ASN A 121 -7.96 -5.99 -4.34
CA ASN A 121 -6.93 -7.02 -4.47
C ASN A 121 -5.86 -7.00 -3.35
N MET A 122 -5.66 -5.84 -2.68
CA MET A 122 -5.00 -5.77 -1.38
C MET A 122 -5.95 -6.19 -0.26
N GLU A 123 -7.21 -5.75 -0.30
CA GLU A 123 -8.17 -5.96 0.79
C GLU A 123 -8.61 -7.42 0.96
N MET A 124 -8.67 -8.18 -0.14
CA MET A 124 -9.27 -9.51 -0.19
C MET A 124 -8.80 -10.39 0.97
N PRO A 125 -9.73 -10.84 1.85
CA PRO A 125 -9.37 -11.59 3.03
C PRO A 125 -8.89 -12.99 2.64
N MET A 126 -8.12 -13.65 3.51
CA MET A 126 -7.62 -15.01 3.24
C MET A 126 -8.75 -16.01 2.95
N LYS A 127 -9.92 -15.86 3.59
CA LYS A 127 -11.11 -16.68 3.31
C LYS A 127 -11.76 -16.43 1.94
N GLY A 128 -11.31 -15.42 1.21
CA GLY A 128 -11.87 -14.97 -0.07
C GLY A 128 -13.10 -14.07 0.08
N PHE A 129 -13.53 -13.51 -1.05
CA PHE A 129 -14.83 -12.85 -1.16
C PHE A 129 -15.91 -13.89 -1.52
N LYS A 130 -17.19 -13.51 -1.40
CA LYS A 130 -18.29 -14.40 -1.77
C LYS A 130 -18.16 -14.79 -3.25
N GLY A 131 -18.03 -16.10 -3.51
CA GLY A 131 -17.89 -16.66 -4.87
C GLY A 131 -16.51 -16.46 -5.51
N GLN A 132 -15.52 -15.94 -4.77
CA GLN A 132 -14.19 -15.62 -5.30
C GLN A 132 -13.13 -16.16 -4.33
N PRO A 133 -12.57 -17.34 -4.62
CA PRO A 133 -11.72 -18.06 -3.68
C PRO A 133 -10.32 -17.44 -3.60
N VAL A 134 -9.60 -17.78 -2.53
CA VAL A 134 -8.13 -17.70 -2.50
C VAL A 134 -7.62 -19.14 -2.55
N LEU A 135 -6.76 -19.47 -3.52
CA LEU A 135 -6.21 -20.82 -3.65
C LEU A 135 -5.40 -21.18 -2.40
N GLY A 136 -5.60 -22.39 -1.88
CA GLY A 136 -4.89 -22.89 -0.68
C GLY A 136 -5.32 -22.24 0.65
N SER A 137 -6.36 -21.41 0.66
CA SER A 137 -6.75 -20.61 1.84
C SER A 137 -6.98 -21.42 3.11
N ASN A 138 -7.70 -22.55 3.04
CA ASN A 138 -8.00 -23.36 4.22
C ASN A 138 -6.72 -23.84 4.92
N GLU A 139 -5.74 -24.29 4.16
CA GLU A 139 -4.47 -24.76 4.70
C GLU A 139 -3.66 -23.60 5.29
N ALA A 140 -3.60 -22.48 4.58
CA ALA A 140 -2.94 -21.27 5.05
C ALA A 140 -3.56 -20.75 6.36
N ILE A 141 -4.89 -20.76 6.47
CA ILE A 141 -5.64 -20.37 7.66
C ILE A 141 -5.37 -21.34 8.81
N LEU A 142 -5.47 -22.65 8.58
CA LEU A 142 -5.28 -23.67 9.62
C LEU A 142 -3.88 -23.60 10.24
N LYS A 143 -2.86 -23.34 9.42
CA LYS A 143 -1.44 -23.25 9.83
C LYS A 143 -1.01 -21.84 10.24
N SER A 144 -1.93 -20.89 10.37
CA SER A 144 -1.58 -19.47 10.48
C SER A 144 -1.16 -18.99 11.88
N ALA A 145 -1.35 -19.81 12.91
CA ALA A 145 -1.02 -19.45 14.30
C ALA A 145 0.47 -19.12 14.44
N ASN A 146 0.78 -17.84 14.64
CA ASN A 146 2.14 -17.36 14.76
C ASN A 146 2.20 -16.10 15.66
N PRO A 147 2.71 -16.21 16.89
CA PRO A 147 2.81 -15.08 17.81
C PRO A 147 3.90 -14.08 17.44
N GLN A 148 4.63 -14.24 16.34
CA GLN A 148 5.58 -13.25 15.83
C GLN A 148 5.01 -12.44 14.66
N ILE A 149 3.76 -12.69 14.25
CA ILE A 149 3.06 -11.87 13.25
C ILE A 149 1.89 -11.15 13.92
N ARG A 150 1.80 -9.84 13.69
CA ARG A 150 0.73 -8.97 14.20
C ARG A 150 0.05 -8.23 13.07
N LEU A 151 -1.27 -8.18 13.14
CA LEU A 151 -2.14 -7.72 12.05
C LEU A 151 -3.00 -6.57 12.56
N TYR A 152 -3.00 -5.46 11.83
CA TYR A 152 -3.85 -4.32 12.10
C TYR A 152 -4.59 -3.92 10.83
N THR A 153 -5.91 -3.79 10.90
CA THR A 153 -6.72 -3.29 9.78
C THR A 153 -7.25 -1.90 10.14
N VAL A 154 -6.92 -0.91 9.31
CA VAL A 154 -7.47 0.45 9.43
C VAL A 154 -8.97 0.39 9.08
N PRO A 155 -9.87 0.83 9.97
CA PRO A 155 -11.29 0.76 9.67
C PRO A 155 -11.68 1.77 8.59
N ARG A 156 -12.59 1.34 7.72
CA ARG A 156 -13.09 2.14 6.60
C ARG A 156 -13.68 3.48 7.04
N SER A 157 -13.21 4.56 6.42
CA SER A 157 -13.67 5.92 6.68
C SER A 157 -13.43 6.82 5.46
N SER A 158 -14.52 7.26 4.81
CA SER A 158 -14.47 8.16 3.66
C SER A 158 -15.08 9.49 4.10
N VAL A 159 -14.25 10.53 4.20
CA VAL A 159 -14.65 11.83 4.75
C VAL A 159 -13.96 12.98 4.02
N THR A 160 -14.68 14.09 3.82
CA THR A 160 -14.16 15.29 3.15
C THR A 160 -13.17 16.08 4.01
N GLU A 161 -13.19 15.86 5.33
CA GLU A 161 -12.29 16.51 6.28
C GLU A 161 -11.24 15.55 6.82
N LYS A 162 -9.99 16.01 6.84
CA LYS A 162 -8.85 15.30 7.40
C LYS A 162 -9.05 15.00 8.89
N GLN A 163 -8.93 13.73 9.27
CA GLN A 163 -9.10 13.27 10.64
C GLN A 163 -7.74 12.99 11.29
N ASP A 164 -7.46 13.56 12.46
CA ASP A 164 -6.19 13.28 13.17
C ASP A 164 -6.15 11.88 13.82
N ASN A 165 -7.26 11.14 13.80
CA ASN A 165 -7.36 9.79 14.32
C ASN A 165 -8.27 8.93 13.45
N SER A 166 -7.97 7.63 13.37
CA SER A 166 -8.84 6.68 12.70
C SER A 166 -10.01 6.33 13.62
N LYS A 167 -11.00 5.62 13.09
CA LYS A 167 -11.89 4.82 13.94
C LYS A 167 -11.04 3.79 14.71
N ALA A 168 -11.52 3.40 15.89
CA ALA A 168 -10.82 2.43 16.72
C ALA A 168 -10.73 1.06 16.05
N SER A 169 -9.58 0.42 16.21
CA SER A 169 -9.27 -0.96 15.80
C SER A 169 -8.27 -1.53 16.81
N GLU A 170 -7.80 -2.75 16.59
CA GLU A 170 -6.88 -3.44 17.50
C GLU A 170 -5.85 -4.24 16.71
N TRP A 171 -4.63 -4.31 17.24
CA TRP A 171 -3.62 -5.25 16.75
C TRP A 171 -3.96 -6.65 17.21
N LYS A 172 -3.89 -7.60 16.28
CA LYS A 172 -4.20 -9.02 16.53
C LYS A 172 -3.01 -9.91 16.22
N THR A 173 -2.80 -10.91 17.07
CA THR A 173 -1.91 -12.03 16.75
C THR A 173 -2.41 -12.80 15.54
N ALA A 174 -1.51 -13.24 14.66
CA ALA A 174 -1.85 -14.16 13.59
C ALA A 174 -2.32 -15.51 14.16
N ALA A 175 -3.56 -15.86 13.83
CA ALA A 175 -4.25 -17.07 14.24
C ALA A 175 -5.33 -17.39 13.18
N PRO A 176 -5.89 -18.61 13.15
CA PRO A 176 -6.85 -19.00 12.11
C PRO A 176 -8.00 -18.00 11.92
N GLU A 177 -8.64 -17.55 13.00
CA GLU A 177 -9.74 -16.59 12.92
C GLU A 177 -9.31 -15.20 12.43
N THR A 178 -8.15 -14.72 12.87
CA THR A 178 -7.67 -13.37 12.52
C THR A 178 -7.16 -13.34 11.08
N VAL A 179 -6.39 -14.35 10.66
CA VAL A 179 -5.84 -14.48 9.31
C VAL A 179 -6.94 -14.75 8.29
N ALA A 180 -7.96 -15.55 8.62
CA ALA A 180 -9.12 -15.76 7.74
C ALA A 180 -9.77 -14.43 7.28
N ASN A 181 -9.71 -13.39 8.12
CA ASN A 181 -10.32 -12.08 7.87
C ASN A 181 -9.31 -10.98 7.47
N PHE A 182 -8.02 -11.29 7.40
CA PHE A 182 -6.97 -10.35 7.02
C PHE A 182 -6.60 -10.48 5.55
N SER A 183 -6.03 -9.41 4.97
CA SER A 183 -5.53 -9.37 3.59
C SER A 183 -4.66 -10.59 3.26
N ALA A 184 -5.09 -11.37 2.26
CA ALA A 184 -4.36 -12.56 1.81
C ALA A 184 -2.98 -12.18 1.25
N THR A 185 -2.93 -11.17 0.38
CA THR A 185 -1.69 -10.67 -0.22
C THR A 185 -0.71 -10.19 0.84
N ALA A 186 -1.16 -9.34 1.78
CA ALA A 186 -0.30 -8.82 2.84
C ALA A 186 0.16 -9.92 3.80
N TYR A 187 -0.72 -10.87 4.13
CA TYR A 187 -0.36 -11.99 5.00
C TYR A 187 0.73 -12.87 4.37
N TYR A 188 0.58 -13.28 3.11
CA TYR A 188 1.60 -14.08 2.42
C TYR A 188 2.94 -13.34 2.33
N PHE A 189 2.91 -12.03 2.09
CA PHE A 189 4.09 -11.16 2.14
C PHE A 189 4.76 -11.20 3.52
N GLY A 190 4.03 -10.88 4.59
CA GLY A 190 4.59 -10.79 5.93
C GLY A 190 4.98 -12.13 6.53
N ARG A 191 4.27 -13.22 6.17
CA ARG A 191 4.60 -14.60 6.57
C ARG A 191 6.00 -14.97 6.06
N LEU A 192 6.27 -14.73 4.77
CA LEU A 192 7.57 -15.05 4.19
C LEU A 192 8.69 -14.17 4.76
N LEU A 193 8.43 -12.89 5.03
CA LEU A 193 9.39 -12.05 5.74
C LEU A 193 9.69 -12.56 7.14
N ASN A 194 8.67 -12.93 7.91
CA ASN A 194 8.85 -13.47 9.25
C ASN A 194 9.67 -14.77 9.24
N GLU A 195 9.36 -15.68 8.31
CA GLU A 195 10.06 -16.95 8.13
C GLU A 195 11.56 -16.75 7.84
N LEU A 196 11.88 -15.89 6.88
CA LEU A 196 13.26 -15.76 6.40
C LEU A 196 14.11 -14.79 7.22
N LEU A 197 13.52 -13.74 7.77
CA LEU A 197 14.23 -12.77 8.62
C LEU A 197 14.30 -13.22 10.08
N GLN A 198 13.41 -14.11 10.51
CA GLN A 198 13.31 -14.61 11.88
C GLN A 198 13.16 -13.48 12.92
N VAL A 199 12.34 -12.47 12.59
CA VAL A 199 11.99 -11.33 13.45
C VAL A 199 10.48 -11.12 13.49
N PRO A 200 9.92 -10.47 14.52
CA PRO A 200 8.52 -10.07 14.51
C PRO A 200 8.16 -9.24 13.27
N VAL A 201 6.97 -9.46 12.72
CA VAL A 201 6.44 -8.69 11.58
C VAL A 201 5.06 -8.13 11.92
N GLY A 202 4.93 -6.80 11.78
CA GLY A 202 3.67 -6.08 11.86
C GLY A 202 3.16 -5.71 10.48
N LEU A 203 1.88 -5.95 10.21
CA LEU A 203 1.23 -5.58 8.95
C LEU A 203 0.06 -4.62 9.21
N ILE A 204 0.14 -3.42 8.65
CA ILE A 204 -0.91 -2.40 8.71
C ILE A 204 -1.66 -2.43 7.38
N ASN A 205 -2.82 -3.07 7.35
CA ASN A 205 -3.70 -3.09 6.19
C ASN A 205 -4.59 -1.85 6.15
N ASP A 206 -4.36 -0.98 5.18
CA ASP A 206 -5.13 0.22 4.90
C ASP A 206 -5.59 0.20 3.44
N SER A 207 -6.65 -0.56 3.17
CA SER A 207 -7.17 -0.78 1.83
C SER A 207 -8.68 -0.62 1.76
N TYR A 208 -9.16 -0.27 0.56
CA TYR A 208 -10.59 -0.09 0.30
C TYR A 208 -10.95 -0.53 -1.11
N GLY A 209 -11.81 -1.55 -1.22
CA GLY A 209 -12.32 -2.09 -2.48
C GLY A 209 -12.86 -1.04 -3.47
N GLY A 210 -12.39 -1.11 -4.72
CA GLY A 210 -12.82 -0.22 -5.79
C GLY A 210 -12.31 1.23 -5.67
N SER A 211 -11.26 1.47 -4.87
CA SER A 211 -10.69 2.81 -4.74
C SER A 211 -9.83 3.21 -5.92
N SER A 212 -9.94 4.48 -6.32
CA SER A 212 -9.05 5.12 -7.28
C SER A 212 -7.88 5.78 -6.55
N ILE A 213 -6.76 5.99 -7.26
CA ILE A 213 -5.53 6.51 -6.64
C ILE A 213 -5.71 7.90 -6.03
N GLU A 214 -6.50 8.76 -6.67
CA GLU A 214 -6.77 10.11 -6.18
C GLU A 214 -7.57 10.15 -4.86
N ALA A 215 -8.29 9.08 -4.50
CA ALA A 215 -8.93 8.97 -3.19
C ALA A 215 -7.90 8.89 -2.05
N TRP A 216 -6.68 8.45 -2.34
CA TRP A 216 -5.57 8.26 -1.41
C TRP A 216 -4.56 9.42 -1.40
N MET A 217 -4.89 10.53 -2.05
CA MET A 217 -4.05 11.72 -2.13
C MET A 217 -4.66 12.91 -1.39
N SER A 218 -3.84 13.73 -0.74
CA SER A 218 -4.29 14.95 -0.05
C SER A 218 -4.75 16.01 -1.05
N PRO A 219 -5.53 17.02 -0.61
CA PRO A 219 -5.90 18.14 -1.47
C PRO A 219 -4.68 18.83 -2.11
N GLU A 220 -3.62 19.03 -1.31
CA GLU A 220 -2.39 19.70 -1.73
C GLU A 220 -1.66 18.90 -2.82
N GLN A 221 -1.68 17.58 -2.71
CA GLN A 221 -1.07 16.67 -3.69
C GLN A 221 -1.83 16.65 -5.02
N LEU A 222 -3.14 16.89 -4.97
CA LEU A 222 -4.01 16.91 -6.14
C LEU A 222 -4.07 18.28 -6.83
N GLN A 223 -3.59 19.35 -6.20
CA GLN A 223 -3.60 20.70 -6.81
C GLN A 223 -2.99 20.78 -8.22
N PRO A 224 -1.88 20.07 -8.55
CA PRO A 224 -1.33 20.09 -9.90
C PRO A 224 -2.21 19.40 -10.97
N PHE A 225 -3.18 18.59 -10.54
CA PHE A 225 -4.06 17.79 -11.41
C PHE A 225 -5.43 18.50 -11.53
N THR A 226 -5.46 19.60 -12.27
CA THR A 226 -6.61 20.53 -12.35
C THR A 226 -7.91 19.90 -12.85
N GLU A 227 -7.82 18.76 -13.53
CA GLU A 227 -8.96 17.96 -13.99
C GLU A 227 -9.64 17.17 -12.85
N ILE A 228 -8.96 17.02 -11.71
CA ILE A 228 -9.48 16.30 -10.55
C ILE A 228 -10.18 17.29 -9.62
N LYS A 229 -11.51 17.15 -9.51
CA LYS A 229 -12.31 17.97 -8.60
C LYS A 229 -12.18 17.46 -7.16
N ILE A 230 -11.50 18.23 -6.32
CA ILE A 230 -11.41 17.99 -4.88
C ILE A 230 -12.75 18.39 -4.22
N PRO A 231 -13.38 17.50 -3.41
CA PRO A 231 -14.62 17.83 -2.73
C PRO A 231 -14.40 18.88 -1.63
N VAL A 232 -15.39 19.76 -1.43
CA VAL A 232 -15.41 20.66 -0.26
C VAL A 232 -16.09 19.96 0.93
N LYS A 233 -15.92 20.50 2.14
CA LYS A 233 -16.45 19.93 3.38
C LYS A 233 -17.95 19.58 3.31
N THR A 234 -18.75 20.43 2.66
CA THR A 234 -20.21 20.30 2.57
C THR A 234 -20.69 19.37 1.45
N ASP A 235 -19.78 18.85 0.62
CA ASP A 235 -20.15 17.98 -0.49
C ASP A 235 -20.59 16.59 0.01
N THR A 236 -21.62 16.04 -0.63
CA THR A 236 -22.03 14.65 -0.42
C THR A 236 -21.07 13.71 -1.16
N ILE A 237 -20.50 12.75 -0.45
CA ILE A 237 -19.66 11.68 -1.02
C ILE A 237 -20.58 10.68 -1.75
N LYS A 238 -20.61 10.75 -3.08
CA LYS A 238 -21.43 9.84 -3.91
C LYS A 238 -20.80 8.47 -4.08
N GLU A 239 -19.47 8.44 -4.30
CA GLU A 239 -18.70 7.21 -4.47
C GLU A 239 -17.64 7.13 -3.38
N VAL A 240 -17.95 6.39 -2.30
CA VAL A 240 -17.15 6.35 -1.07
C VAL A 240 -15.70 5.93 -1.26
N SER A 241 -15.39 5.14 -2.29
CA SER A 241 -14.04 4.65 -2.56
C SER A 241 -13.29 5.47 -3.61
N ARG A 242 -13.98 6.26 -4.44
CA ARG A 242 -13.42 6.91 -5.64
C ARG A 242 -13.42 8.43 -5.56
N THR A 243 -14.13 9.01 -4.59
CA THR A 243 -14.12 10.45 -4.38
C THR A 243 -12.70 10.89 -3.99
N PRO A 244 -12.09 11.86 -4.69
CA PRO A 244 -10.72 12.30 -4.40
C PRO A 244 -10.55 12.71 -2.94
N THR A 245 -9.38 12.42 -2.37
CA THR A 245 -8.99 12.78 -0.99
C THR A 245 -9.72 12.09 0.16
N THR A 246 -10.91 11.52 -0.04
CA THR A 246 -11.75 11.14 1.11
C THR A 246 -11.20 9.96 1.91
N LEU A 247 -10.49 9.03 1.27
CA LEU A 247 -9.80 7.92 1.94
C LEU A 247 -8.47 8.38 2.56
N TYR A 248 -7.75 9.30 1.91
CA TYR A 248 -6.58 9.96 2.49
C TYR A 248 -6.94 10.57 3.85
N ASN A 249 -8.02 11.33 3.90
CA ASN A 249 -8.46 12.03 5.11
C ASN A 249 -8.89 11.12 6.25
N GLY A 250 -9.66 10.07 5.94
CA GLY A 250 -10.33 9.25 6.94
C GLY A 250 -9.56 8.01 7.38
N MET A 251 -8.68 7.48 6.52
CA MET A 251 -8.01 6.20 6.75
C MET A 251 -6.49 6.37 6.82
N LEU A 252 -5.89 6.91 5.77
CA LEU A 252 -4.43 6.98 5.61
C LEU A 252 -3.79 8.02 6.52
N TYR A 253 -4.25 9.27 6.48
CA TYR A 253 -3.64 10.36 7.26
C TYR A 253 -3.56 10.06 8.77
N PRO A 254 -4.58 9.46 9.42
CA PRO A 254 -4.48 9.03 10.80
C PRO A 254 -3.32 8.09 11.16
N VAL A 255 -2.81 7.30 10.20
CA VAL A 255 -1.73 6.32 10.43
C VAL A 255 -0.38 6.77 9.87
N ILE A 256 -0.35 7.87 9.12
CA ILE A 256 0.88 8.48 8.61
C ILE A 256 1.80 8.88 9.78
N GLY A 257 3.07 8.52 9.66
CA GLY A 257 4.09 8.78 10.66
C GLY A 257 4.24 7.68 11.71
N SER A 258 3.45 6.60 11.61
CA SER A 258 3.78 5.33 12.26
C SER A 258 5.15 4.83 11.76
N GLY A 259 5.92 4.18 12.64
CA GLY A 259 7.20 3.60 12.25
C GLY A 259 7.00 2.42 11.31
N ILE A 260 7.46 2.54 10.06
CA ILE A 260 7.42 1.49 9.05
C ILE A 260 8.80 1.27 8.43
N ARG A 261 9.06 0.04 7.97
CA ARG A 261 10.20 -0.30 7.11
C ARG A 261 9.94 0.09 5.66
N GLY A 262 8.71 -0.06 5.19
CA GLY A 262 8.32 0.21 3.82
C GLY A 262 6.82 -0.03 3.59
N ALA A 263 6.40 0.12 2.33
CA ALA A 263 5.03 -0.08 1.91
C ALA A 263 4.91 -1.11 0.79
N ILE A 264 3.82 -1.87 0.80
CA ILE A 264 3.31 -2.62 -0.34
C ILE A 264 1.99 -2.01 -0.84
N TRP A 265 1.82 -1.95 -2.16
CA TRP A 265 0.66 -1.33 -2.80
C TRP A 265 0.04 -2.24 -3.87
N TYR A 266 -1.27 -2.46 -3.82
CA TYR A 266 -1.97 -3.21 -4.88
C TYR A 266 -3.26 -2.48 -5.28
N GLN A 267 -3.14 -1.65 -6.31
CA GLN A 267 -4.22 -0.87 -6.87
C GLN A 267 -3.92 -0.49 -8.32
N GLY A 268 -4.98 -0.29 -9.10
CA GLY A 268 -4.92 0.30 -10.44
C GLY A 268 -6.16 -0.03 -11.26
N GLU A 269 -6.91 -1.05 -10.86
CA GLU A 269 -8.08 -1.56 -11.56
C GLU A 269 -9.20 -0.51 -11.64
N SER A 270 -9.34 0.38 -10.65
CA SER A 270 -10.31 1.48 -10.71
C SER A 270 -9.84 2.68 -11.54
N ASN A 271 -8.58 2.70 -11.99
CA ASN A 271 -7.99 3.73 -12.84
C ASN A 271 -7.70 3.23 -14.27
N TYR A 272 -8.12 2.01 -14.65
CA TYR A 272 -7.72 1.37 -15.91
C TYR A 272 -8.00 2.23 -17.16
N GLU A 273 -9.11 2.99 -17.16
CA GLU A 273 -9.53 3.86 -18.26
C GLU A 273 -8.71 5.15 -18.38
N ARG A 274 -7.99 5.54 -17.31
CA ARG A 274 -7.26 6.82 -17.18
C ARG A 274 -5.76 6.59 -16.94
N SER A 275 -5.19 5.67 -17.69
CA SER A 275 -3.78 5.25 -17.58
C SER A 275 -2.78 6.41 -17.71
N ASP A 276 -3.04 7.39 -18.58
CA ASP A 276 -2.17 8.56 -18.75
C ASP A 276 -2.08 9.40 -17.46
N GLY A 277 -3.23 9.70 -16.85
CA GLY A 277 -3.28 10.39 -15.56
C GLY A 277 -2.64 9.58 -14.45
N TYR A 278 -2.82 8.25 -14.46
CA TYR A 278 -2.18 7.37 -13.49
C TYR A 278 -0.65 7.41 -13.54
N GLU A 279 -0.06 7.51 -14.74
CA GLU A 279 1.40 7.58 -14.94
C GLU A 279 2.03 8.82 -14.28
N ALA A 280 1.23 9.85 -14.00
CA ALA A 280 1.62 11.05 -13.26
C ALA A 280 1.20 11.00 -11.78
N LEU A 281 -0.03 10.55 -11.49
CA LEU A 281 -0.57 10.46 -10.13
C LEU A 281 0.21 9.49 -9.24
N PHE A 282 0.62 8.34 -9.77
CA PHE A 282 1.20 7.28 -8.94
C PHE A 282 2.56 7.67 -8.34
N PRO A 283 3.54 8.16 -9.10
CA PRO A 283 4.78 8.68 -8.52
C PRO A 283 4.56 9.87 -7.57
N ALA A 284 3.59 10.76 -7.89
CA ALA A 284 3.25 11.89 -7.03
C ALA A 284 2.70 11.45 -5.67
N MET A 285 1.80 10.45 -5.65
CA MET A 285 1.27 9.84 -4.43
C MET A 285 2.40 9.27 -3.57
N VAL A 286 3.31 8.48 -4.17
CA VAL A 286 4.41 7.85 -3.41
C VAL A 286 5.36 8.88 -2.83
N LYS A 287 5.73 9.91 -3.61
CA LYS A 287 6.56 11.02 -3.12
C LYS A 287 5.91 11.67 -1.90
N ALA A 288 4.62 11.97 -1.99
CA ALA A 288 3.94 12.70 -0.95
C ALA A 288 3.63 11.85 0.30
N TRP A 289 3.46 10.54 0.15
CA TRP A 289 3.47 9.62 1.30
C TRP A 289 4.81 9.64 2.01
N ARG A 290 5.94 9.56 1.29
CA ARG A 290 7.28 9.67 1.90
C ARG A 290 7.47 10.96 2.68
N GLU A 291 7.00 12.08 2.13
CA GLU A 291 6.99 13.37 2.81
C GLU A 291 6.11 13.34 4.08
N GLY A 292 4.89 12.82 3.99
CA GLY A 292 3.97 12.71 5.12
C GLY A 292 4.51 11.85 6.26
N TRP A 293 5.11 10.70 5.94
CA TRP A 293 5.73 9.82 6.94
C TRP A 293 6.99 10.42 7.56
N GLY A 294 7.72 11.26 6.82
CA GLY A 294 8.99 11.83 7.26
C GLY A 294 10.07 10.77 7.54
N ALA A 295 10.01 9.64 6.83
CA ALA A 295 10.88 8.48 7.01
C ALA A 295 11.85 8.27 5.82
N GLY A 296 12.11 9.34 5.06
CA GLY A 296 12.97 9.30 3.87
C GLY A 296 12.39 8.48 2.73
N GLU A 297 13.25 7.96 1.86
CA GLU A 297 12.86 7.11 0.73
C GLU A 297 12.67 5.65 1.16
N PHE A 298 11.69 5.41 2.04
CA PHE A 298 11.37 4.03 2.44
C PHE A 298 11.02 3.17 1.20
N PRO A 299 11.40 1.88 1.19
CA PRO A 299 11.05 0.94 0.12
C PRO A 299 9.57 0.91 -0.21
N PHE A 300 9.24 1.07 -1.49
CA PHE A 300 7.86 1.05 -1.98
C PHE A 300 7.69 -0.03 -3.05
N TYR A 301 7.05 -1.15 -2.69
CA TYR A 301 6.80 -2.25 -3.62
C TYR A 301 5.34 -2.27 -4.04
N TYR A 302 5.05 -2.63 -5.28
CA TYR A 302 3.67 -2.66 -5.74
C TYR A 302 3.41 -3.83 -6.69
N ALA A 303 2.17 -4.29 -6.72
CA ALA A 303 1.72 -5.27 -7.68
C ALA A 303 1.24 -4.57 -8.96
N GLN A 304 1.77 -4.99 -10.10
CA GLN A 304 1.12 -4.70 -11.37
C GLN A 304 -0.25 -5.38 -11.38
N ILE A 305 -1.30 -4.70 -11.85
CA ILE A 305 -2.62 -5.33 -11.92
C ILE A 305 -2.57 -6.58 -12.80
N ALA A 306 -3.29 -7.62 -12.41
CA ALA A 306 -3.38 -8.84 -13.19
C ALA A 306 -4.25 -8.62 -14.45
N PRO A 307 -3.99 -9.35 -15.55
CA PRO A 307 -4.90 -9.36 -16.71
C PRO A 307 -6.31 -9.80 -16.32
N TYR A 308 -7.31 -9.08 -16.83
CA TYR A 308 -8.73 -9.33 -16.62
C TYR A 308 -9.49 -8.77 -17.82
N ASN A 309 -10.65 -9.32 -18.16
CA ASN A 309 -11.47 -8.82 -19.26
C ASN A 309 -12.32 -7.61 -18.81
N TYR A 310 -11.76 -6.40 -18.93
CA TYR A 310 -12.43 -5.17 -18.51
C TYR A 310 -13.63 -4.79 -19.38
N ALA A 311 -13.80 -5.39 -20.56
CA ALA A 311 -15.00 -5.19 -21.38
C ALA A 311 -16.29 -5.73 -20.69
N GLN A 312 -16.14 -6.52 -19.63
CA GLN A 312 -17.26 -6.96 -18.79
C GLN A 312 -17.75 -5.88 -17.82
N LEU A 313 -16.98 -4.80 -17.62
CA LEU A 313 -17.36 -3.68 -16.76
C LEU A 313 -18.03 -2.57 -17.58
N PRO A 314 -19.01 -1.85 -17.00
CA PRO A 314 -19.53 -0.66 -17.64
C PRO A 314 -18.42 0.41 -17.76
N PRO A 315 -18.41 1.21 -18.83
CA PRO A 315 -17.47 2.32 -18.93
C PRO A 315 -17.77 3.35 -17.82
N TYR A 316 -16.78 3.70 -17.01
CA TYR A 316 -16.94 4.68 -15.94
C TYR A 316 -16.62 6.11 -16.43
N HIS A 317 -15.75 6.26 -17.43
CA HIS A 317 -15.33 7.55 -17.98
C HIS A 317 -15.46 7.55 -19.51
N LYS A 318 -16.13 8.57 -20.04
CA LYS A 318 -16.25 8.77 -21.49
C LYS A 318 -14.89 9.07 -22.11
N GLY A 319 -14.52 8.33 -23.15
CA GLY A 319 -13.25 8.50 -23.87
C GLY A 319 -12.05 7.83 -23.19
N GLY A 320 -12.28 6.95 -22.22
CA GLY A 320 -11.23 6.19 -21.56
C GLY A 320 -10.48 5.23 -22.50
N LYS A 321 -9.26 4.87 -22.11
CA LYS A 321 -8.48 3.81 -22.75
C LYS A 321 -8.98 2.45 -22.25
N TYR A 322 -9.94 1.85 -22.95
CA TYR A 322 -10.56 0.56 -22.59
C TYR A 322 -9.67 -0.65 -22.95
N ASN A 323 -8.42 -0.62 -22.51
CA ASN A 323 -7.48 -1.73 -22.54
C ASN A 323 -6.52 -1.59 -21.35
N SER A 324 -6.66 -2.48 -20.38
CA SER A 324 -5.87 -2.49 -19.14
C SER A 324 -4.37 -2.73 -19.35
N ALA A 325 -3.93 -3.09 -20.56
CA ALA A 325 -2.51 -3.07 -20.89
C ALA A 325 -1.88 -1.67 -20.74
N PHE A 326 -2.63 -0.60 -20.99
CA PHE A 326 -2.13 0.77 -20.82
C PHE A 326 -1.84 1.09 -19.35
N ILE A 327 -2.73 0.71 -18.42
CA ILE A 327 -2.48 0.94 -16.98
C ILE A 327 -1.35 0.03 -16.47
N ARG A 328 -1.24 -1.21 -16.98
CA ARG A 328 -0.09 -2.08 -16.69
C ARG A 328 1.22 -1.45 -17.18
N ASP A 329 1.24 -0.86 -18.37
CA ASP A 329 2.41 -0.16 -18.90
C ASP A 329 2.74 1.12 -18.11
N ALA A 330 1.73 1.88 -17.66
CA ALA A 330 1.93 3.02 -16.76
C ALA A 330 2.55 2.59 -15.41
N GLN A 331 2.08 1.47 -14.84
CA GLN A 331 2.69 0.85 -13.66
C GLN A 331 4.13 0.40 -13.93
N ARG A 332 4.42 -0.18 -15.09
CA ARG A 332 5.79 -0.57 -15.48
C ARG A 332 6.71 0.65 -15.58
N LYS A 333 6.28 1.72 -16.25
CA LYS A 333 7.05 2.96 -16.39
C LYS A 333 7.29 3.67 -15.05
N SER A 334 6.38 3.48 -14.09
CA SER A 334 6.52 4.06 -12.74
C SER A 334 7.76 3.56 -12.00
N LEU A 335 8.33 2.40 -12.36
CA LEU A 335 9.60 1.91 -11.80
C LEU A 335 10.74 2.93 -11.98
N ALA A 336 10.81 3.60 -13.13
CA ALA A 336 11.83 4.61 -13.40
C ALA A 336 11.55 5.95 -12.71
N LYS A 337 10.30 6.18 -12.28
CA LYS A 337 9.83 7.45 -11.68
C LYS A 337 9.79 7.40 -10.16
N ILE A 338 9.77 6.21 -9.56
CA ILE A 338 9.68 5.99 -8.12
C ILE A 338 11.01 5.40 -7.63
N PRO A 339 11.88 6.18 -6.98
CA PRO A 339 13.13 5.66 -6.43
C PRO A 339 12.87 4.64 -5.31
N VAL A 340 13.81 3.72 -5.08
CA VAL A 340 13.70 2.65 -4.05
C VAL A 340 12.36 1.90 -4.15
N SER A 341 12.04 1.43 -5.36
CA SER A 341 10.80 0.72 -5.66
C SER A 341 11.02 -0.61 -6.38
N GLY A 342 9.94 -1.37 -6.52
CA GLY A 342 9.92 -2.63 -7.25
C GLY A 342 8.49 -3.05 -7.56
N MET A 343 8.32 -3.81 -8.64
CA MET A 343 7.01 -4.20 -9.15
C MET A 343 6.89 -5.72 -9.23
N ALA A 344 5.92 -6.29 -8.53
CA ALA A 344 5.52 -7.68 -8.68
C ALA A 344 4.67 -7.81 -9.95
N VAL A 345 5.19 -8.54 -10.95
CA VAL A 345 4.46 -8.80 -12.20
C VAL A 345 3.50 -9.97 -12.01
N LEU A 346 2.24 -9.80 -12.42
CA LEU A 346 1.16 -10.76 -12.19
C LEU A 346 0.53 -11.34 -13.48
N MET A 347 1.26 -11.26 -14.61
CA MET A 347 0.76 -11.65 -15.93
C MET A 347 0.37 -13.13 -16.07
N ASP A 348 0.86 -14.01 -15.20
CA ASP A 348 0.59 -15.46 -15.21
C ASP A 348 -0.53 -15.89 -14.25
N ILE A 349 -1.08 -14.97 -13.46
CA ILE A 349 -2.12 -15.28 -12.46
C ILE A 349 -3.43 -14.53 -12.67
N GLY A 350 -3.56 -13.76 -13.76
CA GLY A 350 -4.82 -13.13 -14.14
C GLY A 350 -5.89 -14.16 -14.48
N GLU A 351 -7.15 -13.76 -14.33
CA GLU A 351 -8.31 -14.59 -14.62
C GLU A 351 -9.28 -13.79 -15.49
N GLU A 352 -9.78 -14.39 -16.56
CA GLU A 352 -10.61 -13.67 -17.54
C GLU A 352 -11.91 -13.15 -16.94
N ASN A 353 -12.52 -13.96 -16.08
CA ASN A 353 -13.87 -13.75 -15.57
C ASN A 353 -13.89 -13.38 -14.07
N SER A 354 -12.72 -13.17 -13.47
CA SER A 354 -12.59 -12.72 -12.08
C SER A 354 -11.52 -11.65 -11.98
N ILE A 355 -11.95 -10.42 -11.69
CA ILE A 355 -11.02 -9.29 -11.47
C ILE A 355 -10.18 -9.49 -10.19
N HIS A 356 -10.58 -10.42 -9.33
CA HIS A 356 -9.83 -10.80 -8.14
C HIS A 356 -9.18 -12.16 -8.35
N PRO A 357 -7.92 -12.22 -8.84
CA PRO A 357 -7.24 -13.48 -9.08
C PRO A 357 -7.09 -14.27 -7.78
N ALA A 358 -7.41 -15.56 -7.83
CA ALA A 358 -7.44 -16.43 -6.67
C ALA A 358 -6.05 -16.75 -6.12
N ASN A 359 -5.00 -16.67 -6.95
CA ASN A 359 -3.62 -16.95 -6.54
C ASN A 359 -2.96 -15.75 -5.81
N LYS A 360 -3.45 -15.46 -4.60
CA LYS A 360 -2.91 -14.39 -3.75
C LYS A 360 -1.52 -14.69 -3.20
N GLU A 361 -1.19 -15.96 -3.03
CA GLU A 361 0.13 -16.39 -2.55
C GLU A 361 1.23 -15.95 -3.50
N LYS A 362 1.12 -16.21 -4.81
CA LYS A 362 2.11 -15.72 -5.78
C LYS A 362 2.28 -14.20 -5.73
N GLY A 363 1.18 -13.45 -5.62
CA GLY A 363 1.22 -11.98 -5.52
C GLY A 363 1.98 -11.49 -4.29
N GLY A 364 1.61 -11.99 -3.09
CA GLY A 364 2.27 -11.64 -1.83
C GLY A 364 3.74 -12.08 -1.78
N THR A 365 4.04 -13.29 -2.26
CA THR A 365 5.39 -13.86 -2.31
C THR A 365 6.31 -13.06 -3.24
N ARG A 366 5.83 -12.62 -4.41
CA ARG A 366 6.63 -11.78 -5.33
C ARG A 366 6.94 -10.40 -4.73
N LEU A 367 6.00 -9.80 -3.99
CA LEU A 367 6.28 -8.59 -3.23
C LEU A 367 7.33 -8.84 -2.14
N ALA A 368 7.28 -10.00 -1.47
CA ALA A 368 8.25 -10.35 -0.45
C ALA A 368 9.64 -10.61 -1.06
N TYR A 369 9.74 -11.23 -2.24
CA TYR A 369 11.00 -11.37 -2.97
C TYR A 369 11.67 -10.01 -3.19
N LEU A 370 10.92 -9.02 -3.66
CA LEU A 370 11.43 -7.65 -3.84
C LEU A 370 11.96 -7.08 -2.53
N ALA A 371 11.23 -7.24 -1.42
CA ALA A 371 11.69 -6.78 -0.11
C ALA A 371 12.95 -7.52 0.36
N LEU A 372 12.97 -8.85 0.29
CA LEU A 372 14.11 -9.69 0.71
C LEU A 372 15.38 -9.34 -0.09
N GLY A 373 15.26 -9.16 -1.40
CA GLY A 373 16.36 -8.78 -2.29
C GLY A 373 16.81 -7.33 -2.11
N ASN A 374 15.91 -6.37 -2.32
CA ASN A 374 16.26 -4.95 -2.35
C ASN A 374 16.39 -4.31 -0.96
N THR A 375 15.51 -4.65 -0.01
CA THR A 375 15.48 -4.02 1.33
C THR A 375 16.42 -4.70 2.32
N TYR A 376 16.53 -6.03 2.25
CA TYR A 376 17.31 -6.82 3.21
C TYR A 376 18.59 -7.40 2.61
N GLY A 377 18.83 -7.23 1.31
CA GLY A 377 20.08 -7.60 0.66
C GLY A 377 20.33 -9.10 0.58
N ILE A 378 19.29 -9.93 0.67
CA ILE A 378 19.40 -11.38 0.50
C ILE A 378 19.77 -11.67 -0.96
N LYS A 379 20.82 -12.46 -1.16
CA LYS A 379 21.39 -12.80 -2.47
C LYS A 379 21.15 -14.28 -2.80
N GLY A 380 21.42 -14.65 -4.05
CA GLY A 380 21.37 -16.04 -4.52
C GLY A 380 20.05 -16.47 -5.15
N PHE A 381 19.10 -15.54 -5.34
CA PHE A 381 17.85 -15.79 -6.03
C PHE A 381 17.42 -14.56 -6.86
N SER A 382 16.62 -14.78 -7.90
CA SER A 382 15.98 -13.69 -8.64
C SER A 382 14.74 -13.22 -7.90
N TYR A 383 14.64 -11.91 -7.70
CA TYR A 383 13.49 -11.29 -7.03
C TYR A 383 12.74 -10.28 -7.90
N ALA A 384 13.37 -9.76 -8.94
CA ALA A 384 12.76 -8.82 -9.88
C ALA A 384 12.50 -9.52 -11.21
N SER A 385 11.29 -9.36 -11.75
CA SER A 385 10.95 -9.87 -13.09
C SER A 385 11.87 -9.29 -14.16
N PRO A 386 12.12 -10.04 -15.26
CA PRO A 386 12.75 -9.46 -16.44
C PRO A 386 11.96 -8.26 -16.95
N ALA A 387 12.67 -7.21 -17.34
CA ALA A 387 12.08 -5.95 -17.78
C ALA A 387 12.65 -5.57 -19.15
N TYR A 388 11.76 -5.14 -20.05
CA TYR A 388 12.16 -4.57 -21.33
C TYR A 388 13.12 -3.39 -21.09
N GLU A 389 14.26 -3.43 -21.77
CA GLU A 389 15.33 -2.43 -21.66
C GLU A 389 15.42 -1.59 -22.94
N SER A 390 15.51 -2.23 -24.09
CA SER A 390 15.72 -1.54 -25.37
C SER A 390 15.26 -2.37 -26.57
N MET A 391 15.02 -1.68 -27.69
CA MET A 391 14.80 -2.29 -28.99
C MET A 391 15.86 -1.82 -29.99
N SER A 392 16.21 -2.69 -30.93
CA SER A 392 16.99 -2.36 -32.11
C SER A 392 16.39 -3.05 -33.33
N ILE A 393 16.49 -2.43 -34.49
CA ILE A 393 15.98 -3.00 -35.75
C ILE A 393 17.16 -3.60 -36.50
N LYS A 394 17.00 -4.83 -36.96
CA LYS A 394 17.95 -5.52 -37.85
C LYS A 394 17.17 -6.08 -39.02
N ASP A 395 17.39 -5.50 -40.20
CA ASP A 395 16.65 -5.80 -41.42
C ASP A 395 15.13 -5.66 -41.20
N ASN A 396 14.37 -6.74 -41.33
CA ASN A 396 12.92 -6.80 -41.13
C ASN A 396 12.50 -7.32 -39.74
N ALA A 397 13.44 -7.42 -38.79
CA ALA A 397 13.19 -7.93 -37.44
C ALA A 397 13.58 -6.90 -36.37
N VAL A 398 12.93 -7.01 -35.22
CA VAL A 398 13.25 -6.21 -34.02
C VAL A 398 13.90 -7.13 -32.99
N VAL A 399 15.06 -6.72 -32.48
CA VAL A 399 15.74 -7.37 -31.35
C VAL A 399 15.47 -6.56 -30.09
N LEU A 400 14.81 -7.19 -29.13
CA LEU A 400 14.49 -6.65 -27.81
C LEU A 400 15.47 -7.19 -26.79
N LYS A 401 15.99 -6.31 -25.94
CA LYS A 401 16.84 -6.67 -24.79
C LYS A 401 16.08 -6.53 -23.49
N PHE A 402 16.41 -7.40 -22.53
CA PHE A 402 15.81 -7.42 -21.21
C PHE A 402 16.87 -7.37 -20.12
N GLN A 403 16.63 -6.51 -19.13
CA GLN A 403 17.34 -6.52 -17.85
C GLN A 403 16.67 -7.48 -16.87
N ASN A 404 17.30 -7.74 -15.73
CA ASN A 404 16.86 -8.72 -14.72
C ASN A 404 16.66 -10.14 -15.29
N ALA A 405 17.44 -10.50 -16.31
CA ALA A 405 17.38 -11.79 -17.01
C ALA A 405 18.76 -12.44 -17.08
N ALA A 406 19.52 -12.44 -15.97
CA ALA A 406 20.91 -12.91 -15.94
C ALA A 406 21.05 -14.37 -16.42
N ASN A 407 20.06 -15.22 -16.13
CA ASN A 407 20.00 -16.61 -16.56
C ASN A 407 19.19 -16.82 -17.86
N GLY A 408 18.90 -15.73 -18.58
CA GLY A 408 18.09 -15.73 -19.79
C GLY A 408 16.57 -15.76 -19.55
N LEU A 409 15.85 -15.83 -20.66
CA LEU A 409 14.40 -15.90 -20.74
C LEU A 409 13.94 -17.32 -21.11
N THR A 410 12.69 -17.63 -20.78
CA THR A 410 12.05 -18.90 -21.13
C THR A 410 10.55 -18.71 -21.38
N SER A 411 9.99 -19.60 -22.18
CA SER A 411 8.54 -19.80 -22.34
C SER A 411 8.11 -21.16 -21.80
N PHE A 412 8.98 -21.82 -21.03
CA PHE A 412 8.84 -23.22 -20.61
C PHE A 412 8.62 -24.18 -21.79
N GLY A 413 9.31 -23.92 -22.90
CA GLY A 413 9.22 -24.72 -24.12
C GLY A 413 7.95 -24.49 -24.95
N LYS A 414 7.13 -23.49 -24.62
CA LYS A 414 5.91 -23.14 -25.37
C LYS A 414 6.20 -22.09 -26.44
N SER A 415 5.34 -22.00 -27.46
CA SER A 415 5.40 -20.91 -28.42
C SER A 415 5.04 -19.58 -27.78
N LEU A 416 5.75 -18.52 -28.15
CA LEU A 416 5.40 -17.14 -27.80
C LEU A 416 4.32 -16.65 -28.78
N THR A 417 3.15 -16.30 -28.28
CA THR A 417 1.96 -15.91 -29.07
C THR A 417 1.49 -14.49 -28.78
N LEU A 418 2.07 -13.83 -27.78
CA LEU A 418 1.63 -12.52 -27.31
C LEU A 418 2.41 -11.32 -27.86
N PHE A 419 3.29 -11.54 -28.85
CA PHE A 419 4.00 -10.46 -29.53
C PHE A 419 3.24 -9.94 -30.75
N GLU A 420 3.18 -8.63 -30.88
CA GLU A 420 2.65 -7.93 -32.06
C GLU A 420 3.68 -6.90 -32.53
N ILE A 421 3.80 -6.71 -33.84
CA ILE A 421 4.77 -5.80 -34.48
C ILE A 421 4.06 -4.91 -35.50
N ALA A 422 4.48 -3.65 -35.59
CA ALA A 422 3.89 -2.67 -36.51
C ALA A 422 4.96 -1.91 -37.29
N GLY A 423 4.59 -1.49 -38.50
CA GLY A 423 5.34 -0.51 -39.29
C GLY A 423 4.87 0.93 -39.02
N ALA A 424 5.35 1.88 -39.82
CA ALA A 424 5.01 3.30 -39.70
C ALA A 424 3.50 3.59 -39.91
N ASP A 425 2.75 2.65 -40.48
CA ASP A 425 1.30 2.73 -40.65
C ASP A 425 0.50 2.45 -39.36
N LYS A 426 1.21 2.12 -38.27
CA LYS A 426 0.67 1.86 -36.93
C LYS A 426 -0.28 0.66 -36.84
N LYS A 427 -0.24 -0.24 -37.83
CA LYS A 427 -1.03 -1.47 -37.83
C LYS A 427 -0.22 -2.61 -37.22
N PHE A 428 -0.71 -3.12 -36.08
CA PHE A 428 -0.09 -4.24 -35.40
C PHE A 428 -0.52 -5.57 -36.01
N PHE A 429 0.46 -6.43 -36.28
CA PHE A 429 0.26 -7.81 -36.74
C PHE A 429 0.85 -8.79 -35.72
N PRO A 430 0.23 -9.97 -35.52
CA PRO A 430 0.85 -11.05 -34.76
C PRO A 430 2.25 -11.37 -35.27
N ALA A 431 3.20 -11.57 -34.36
CA ALA A 431 4.60 -11.73 -34.71
C ALA A 431 5.16 -13.07 -34.24
N VAL A 432 6.09 -13.61 -35.02
CA VAL A 432 6.94 -14.72 -34.60
C VAL A 432 8.03 -14.16 -33.69
N ALA A 433 8.13 -14.68 -32.48
CA ALA A 433 9.14 -14.30 -31.51
C ALA A 433 10.05 -15.49 -31.15
N LYS A 434 11.37 -15.24 -31.08
CA LYS A 434 12.39 -16.25 -30.74
C LYS A 434 13.26 -15.77 -29.59
N ILE A 435 13.44 -16.63 -28.58
CA ILE A 435 14.31 -16.38 -27.44
C ILE A 435 15.77 -16.65 -27.81
N SER A 436 16.67 -15.74 -27.43
CA SER A 436 18.12 -15.93 -27.50
C SER A 436 18.76 -15.33 -26.23
N GLY A 437 19.04 -16.18 -25.24
CA GLY A 437 19.54 -15.74 -23.93
C GLY A 437 18.57 -14.77 -23.26
N SER A 438 19.01 -13.53 -23.02
CA SER A 438 18.21 -12.44 -22.45
C SER A 438 17.56 -11.53 -23.50
N SER A 439 17.56 -11.93 -24.77
CA SER A 439 17.00 -11.16 -25.88
C SER A 439 15.87 -11.91 -26.60
N ILE A 440 14.99 -11.16 -27.25
CA ILE A 440 13.91 -11.69 -28.10
C ILE A 440 14.03 -11.07 -29.49
N THR A 441 14.04 -11.89 -30.53
CA THR A 441 13.89 -11.42 -31.92
C THR A 441 12.44 -11.57 -32.35
N VAL A 442 11.83 -10.50 -32.85
CA VAL A 442 10.42 -10.40 -33.24
C VAL A 442 10.31 -10.00 -34.72
N SER A 443 9.50 -10.71 -35.49
CA SER A 443 9.27 -10.43 -36.92
C SER A 443 7.89 -10.86 -37.38
N ALA A 444 7.33 -10.19 -38.38
CA ALA A 444 6.12 -10.63 -39.08
C ALA A 444 6.28 -10.45 -40.60
N GLU A 445 5.78 -11.39 -41.40
CA GLU A 445 5.93 -11.34 -42.86
C GLU A 445 5.29 -10.09 -43.48
N GLN A 446 4.20 -9.62 -42.87
CA GLN A 446 3.42 -8.45 -43.25
C GLN A 446 4.13 -7.13 -42.95
N VAL A 447 5.14 -7.13 -42.08
CA VAL A 447 5.82 -5.91 -41.60
C VAL A 447 7.27 -5.91 -42.09
N LYS A 448 7.51 -5.31 -43.25
CA LYS A 448 8.86 -5.24 -43.86
C LYS A 448 9.78 -4.23 -43.16
N ASN A 449 9.22 -3.12 -42.69
CA ASN A 449 9.94 -2.03 -42.03
C ASN A 449 9.34 -1.81 -40.63
N PRO A 450 9.71 -2.63 -39.63
CA PRO A 450 9.12 -2.52 -38.30
C PRO A 450 9.62 -1.26 -37.57
N VAL A 451 8.71 -0.64 -36.81
CA VAL A 451 9.02 0.53 -35.98
C VAL A 451 8.56 0.38 -34.53
N ALA A 452 7.64 -0.56 -34.26
CA ALA A 452 7.09 -0.77 -32.92
C ALA A 452 6.80 -2.25 -32.64
N VAL A 453 6.96 -2.64 -31.37
CA VAL A 453 6.58 -3.95 -30.83
C VAL A 453 5.75 -3.77 -29.57
N ARG A 454 4.74 -4.63 -29.41
CA ARG A 454 3.93 -4.77 -28.21
C ARG A 454 4.01 -6.22 -27.73
N TYR A 455 4.05 -6.40 -26.40
CA TYR A 455 3.97 -7.70 -25.75
C TYR A 455 2.80 -7.73 -24.78
N ALA A 456 1.94 -8.74 -24.90
CA ALA A 456 0.83 -9.00 -23.98
C ALA A 456 -0.06 -7.75 -23.75
N PHE A 457 -0.33 -7.00 -24.83
CA PHE A 457 -0.92 -5.66 -24.78
C PHE A 457 -2.43 -5.65 -25.04
N LYS A 458 -3.16 -6.55 -24.37
CA LYS A 458 -4.63 -6.69 -24.43
C LYS A 458 -5.21 -6.77 -23.02
N ASP A 459 -6.52 -6.60 -22.86
CA ASP A 459 -7.16 -6.63 -21.54
C ASP A 459 -6.84 -7.89 -20.73
N PHE A 460 -7.23 -9.03 -21.29
CA PHE A 460 -6.95 -10.34 -20.76
C PHE A 460 -6.00 -11.11 -21.68
N VAL A 461 -4.95 -11.66 -21.08
CA VAL A 461 -3.99 -12.61 -21.65
C VAL A 461 -3.37 -13.40 -20.49
N THR A 462 -2.90 -14.61 -20.76
CA THR A 462 -2.03 -15.35 -19.83
C THR A 462 -0.60 -15.22 -20.32
N GLY A 463 0.26 -14.55 -19.55
CA GLY A 463 1.66 -14.32 -19.92
C GLY A 463 2.39 -15.61 -20.30
N ASP A 464 3.16 -15.56 -21.38
CA ASP A 464 3.88 -16.70 -21.98
C ASP A 464 5.41 -16.52 -21.98
N LEU A 465 5.92 -15.39 -21.49
CA LEU A 465 7.33 -15.06 -21.40
C LEU A 465 7.75 -14.84 -19.94
N TYR A 466 8.84 -15.48 -19.56
CA TYR A 466 9.34 -15.54 -18.19
C TYR A 466 10.85 -15.39 -18.16
N GLY A 467 11.41 -15.02 -17.01
CA GLY A 467 12.80 -15.31 -16.69
C GLY A 467 12.98 -16.81 -16.45
N THR A 468 14.20 -17.31 -16.59
CA THR A 468 14.52 -18.71 -16.23
C THR A 468 14.20 -19.04 -14.76
N ASP A 469 14.15 -18.02 -13.89
CA ASP A 469 13.68 -18.11 -12.50
C ASP A 469 12.15 -18.29 -12.34
N GLY A 470 11.39 -18.20 -13.43
CA GLY A 470 9.94 -18.35 -13.44
C GLY A 470 9.14 -17.09 -13.09
N LEU A 471 9.79 -15.93 -12.95
CA LEU A 471 9.09 -14.66 -12.82
C LEU A 471 8.59 -14.19 -14.20
N PRO A 472 7.31 -13.80 -14.33
CA PRO A 472 6.73 -13.41 -15.61
C PRO A 472 7.24 -12.04 -16.08
N VAL A 473 7.29 -11.85 -17.38
CA VAL A 473 7.54 -10.55 -18.01
C VAL A 473 6.25 -9.74 -18.06
N SER A 474 6.37 -8.44 -17.79
CA SER A 474 5.27 -7.48 -17.79
C SER A 474 4.78 -7.15 -19.20
N SER A 475 3.50 -6.75 -19.36
CA SER A 475 3.06 -6.06 -20.59
C SER A 475 3.96 -4.86 -20.87
N PHE A 476 4.38 -4.69 -22.12
CA PHE A 476 5.10 -3.50 -22.54
C PHE A 476 4.81 -3.15 -24.00
N ARG A 477 5.15 -1.93 -24.36
CA ARG A 477 5.17 -1.43 -25.72
C ARG A 477 6.42 -0.60 -25.98
N THR A 478 6.84 -0.52 -27.24
CA THR A 478 7.95 0.34 -27.66
C THR A 478 7.48 1.63 -28.36
N ASP A 479 6.18 1.77 -28.61
CA ASP A 479 5.55 2.99 -29.13
C ASP A 479 4.99 3.90 -28.03
N ASP A 480 4.63 5.11 -28.42
CA ASP A 480 3.95 6.12 -27.61
C ASP A 480 2.53 6.44 -28.15
N TRP A 481 1.98 5.62 -29.05
CA TRP A 481 0.74 5.94 -29.76
C TRP A 481 -0.51 5.74 -28.90
N ASP A 482 -1.60 6.43 -29.23
CA ASP A 482 -2.86 6.35 -28.47
C ASP A 482 -3.81 5.21 -28.89
N ASN A 483 -3.42 4.44 -29.91
CA ASN A 483 -4.27 3.43 -30.56
C ASN A 483 -4.09 2.00 -30.04
#